data_AF-A0A6J2YMI3-F1
#
_entry.id   AF-A0A6J2YMI3-F1
#
_cell.length_a   1.000
_cell.length_b   1.000
_cell.length_c   1.000
_cell.angle_alpha   90.00
_cell.angle_beta   90.00
_cell.angle_gamma   90.00
#
_symmetry.space_group_name_H-M   'P 1'
#
loop_
_entity.id
_entity.type
_entity.pdbx_description
1 polymer ?
#
loop_
_entity_poly.entity_id
_entity_poly.type
_entity_poly.pdbx_seq_one_letter_code
_entity_poly.pdbx_strand_id
1 'polypeptide(L)'
;MTSIQGGLIAGPFTREVYKAISLRLGDIQNIPKDHVKTLFNDMQLFPSDNEVTTMLQCVRQCRNGSNTTYLTFGEFCFLVREMQNKPKLHKKFMQQQKVNNNKCPKNKCEVFLGGSCNPTTWRADTAIPELEKHGISFYNPQVSMWAPELLAQEHDAKQSASVLLFVIDSQTRSTVGMLEVAYLVASGRCVIVVAQPYKKGQTIMGETITDREYCDLVKGQKSLLDLIKSKGVQIHNNLTTALQCTADILRNVSVSGSSPEEQIVHKIRRLREVYDSYNGQMQLYDIIDAYSKLTNRSLEISKLYNYLNLQNSTENGVNSRPNGETNGTLSFEKFCALMAELSTDGCSMCNIEGRDYIRPLYWSCALLKTRYMVRNMVLQPISSALAWATQSFSRNNHQHGQCPNEKRSRCAVDQSQASVQSFANRERFYDVYLGGSLSTGNKWRENIAEPLLKKHGVEYYNPAIRDHENGESKNDTSHRDNTEEDTEWRHKIDRSKIVLFVIPNDTRSLTTMIVAAHYIGSGKDVVLSIEQLNCEGCMVADEPLTKNAIKDYNRARAYLRDVAERRHVPVFDSPDAAVNCVLSKLSITTTTTDLSTTENDRY
;
A
#
# COMPACT_ATOMS: atom_id res chain seq x y z
N MET A 1 11.25 27.44 28.58
CA MET A 1 11.24 27.16 27.13
C MET A 1 10.90 25.70 26.97
N THR A 2 9.67 25.39 26.60
CA THR A 2 9.08 24.05 26.62
C THR A 2 9.06 23.47 25.20
N SER A 3 9.79 22.37 25.00
CA SER A 3 9.98 21.66 23.72
C SER A 3 8.77 20.85 23.27
N ILE A 4 8.66 20.48 21.98
CA ILE A 4 7.65 19.53 21.46
C ILE A 4 7.91 18.06 21.92
N GLN A 5 8.73 17.83 22.95
CA GLN A 5 9.13 16.48 23.35
C GLN A 5 8.11 15.81 24.30
N GLY A 6 7.54 14.68 23.83
CA GLY A 6 6.78 13.71 24.64
C GLY A 6 5.58 13.06 23.95
N GLY A 7 5.80 12.19 22.96
CA GLY A 7 4.77 11.30 22.39
C GLY A 7 3.97 11.80 21.18
N LEU A 8 4.14 13.06 20.77
CA LEU A 8 3.52 13.63 19.55
C LEU A 8 4.29 13.32 18.25
N ILE A 9 5.61 13.17 18.36
CA ILE A 9 6.53 12.95 17.24
C ILE A 9 6.98 11.50 17.29
N ALA A 10 6.10 10.60 16.85
CA ALA A 10 6.28 9.17 17.01
C ALA A 10 6.65 8.50 15.68
N GLY A 11 5.82 8.71 14.66
CA GLY A 11 5.94 8.05 13.37
C GLY A 11 6.73 8.84 12.31
N PRO A 12 7.03 8.21 11.16
CA PRO A 12 7.76 8.83 10.06
C PRO A 12 7.15 10.14 9.56
N PHE A 13 5.82 10.23 9.42
CA PHE A 13 5.14 11.42 8.89
C PHE A 13 5.21 12.58 9.89
N THR A 14 4.84 12.35 11.15
CA THR A 14 4.92 13.38 12.20
C THR A 14 6.35 13.88 12.39
N ARG A 15 7.38 13.01 12.28
CA ARG A 15 8.80 13.41 12.28
C ARG A 15 9.16 14.33 11.11
N GLU A 16 8.62 14.09 9.94
CA GLU A 16 8.85 14.88 8.73
C GLU A 16 8.24 16.29 8.86
N VAL A 17 6.98 16.37 9.30
CA VAL A 17 6.30 17.66 9.56
C VAL A 17 7.04 18.44 10.65
N TYR A 18 7.49 17.76 11.71
CA TYR A 18 8.27 18.39 12.77
C TYR A 18 9.59 18.99 12.26
N LYS A 19 10.30 18.28 11.38
CA LYS A 19 11.53 18.80 10.75
C LYS A 19 11.25 20.07 9.95
N ALA A 20 10.17 20.09 9.15
CA ALA A 20 9.79 21.27 8.37
C ALA A 20 9.49 22.49 9.26
N ILE A 21 8.76 22.30 10.36
CA ILE A 21 8.49 23.36 11.35
C ILE A 21 9.79 23.83 12.01
N SER A 22 10.60 22.89 12.51
CA SER A 22 11.81 23.15 13.27
C SER A 22 12.85 23.93 12.46
N LEU A 23 12.98 23.64 11.17
CA LEU A 23 13.91 24.34 10.28
C LEU A 23 13.58 25.84 10.12
N ARG A 24 12.29 26.19 10.20
CA ARG A 24 11.82 27.57 10.00
C ARG A 24 11.65 28.32 11.32
N LEU A 25 11.03 27.70 12.30
CA LEU A 25 10.55 28.35 13.51
C LEU A 25 11.27 27.89 14.78
N GLY A 26 12.17 26.91 14.66
CA GLY A 26 12.77 26.24 15.82
C GLY A 26 11.76 25.33 16.52
N ASP A 27 12.10 24.91 17.74
CA ASP A 27 11.25 24.03 18.54
C ASP A 27 10.12 24.85 19.20
N ILE A 28 8.98 24.94 18.50
CA ILE A 28 7.82 25.74 18.92
C ILE A 28 6.55 24.90 19.01
N GLN A 29 5.85 24.96 20.15
CA GLN A 29 4.62 24.18 20.37
C GLN A 29 3.42 24.67 19.54
N ASN A 30 3.36 25.98 19.26
CA ASN A 30 2.22 26.64 18.64
C ASN A 30 2.67 27.39 17.38
N ILE A 31 2.13 27.01 16.23
CA ILE A 31 2.46 27.59 14.93
C ILE A 31 1.66 28.89 14.75
N PRO A 32 2.32 30.06 14.66
CA PRO A 32 1.61 31.32 14.48
C PRO A 32 0.95 31.41 13.10
N LYS A 33 -0.24 32.01 13.03
CA LYS A 33 -1.02 32.21 11.79
C LYS A 33 -0.18 32.66 10.59
N ASP A 34 0.70 33.63 10.79
CA ASP A 34 1.47 34.26 9.71
C ASP A 34 2.50 33.31 9.06
N HIS A 35 2.83 32.20 9.73
CA HIS A 35 3.76 31.19 9.22
C HIS A 35 3.09 29.97 8.59
N VAL A 36 1.77 29.78 8.78
CA VAL A 36 1.04 28.59 8.34
C VAL A 36 1.15 28.39 6.82
N LYS A 37 0.84 29.43 6.02
CA LYS A 37 0.96 29.37 4.56
C LYS A 37 2.37 29.04 4.10
N THR A 38 3.36 29.66 4.74
CA THR A 38 4.76 29.47 4.38
C THR A 38 5.25 28.05 4.69
N LEU A 39 4.82 27.47 5.81
CA LEU A 39 5.11 26.08 6.14
C LEU A 39 4.45 25.10 5.16
N PHE A 40 3.19 25.34 4.75
CA PHE A 40 2.57 24.55 3.69
C PHE A 40 3.35 24.64 2.37
N ASN A 41 3.87 25.82 2.01
CA ASN A 41 4.69 26.00 0.82
C ASN A 41 6.02 25.24 0.91
N ASP A 42 6.66 25.23 2.08
CA ASP A 42 7.89 24.45 2.30
C ASP A 42 7.66 22.94 2.10
N MET A 43 6.43 22.48 2.35
CA MET A 43 5.95 21.12 2.08
C MET A 43 5.25 20.97 0.72
N GLN A 44 5.44 21.91 -0.23
CA GLN A 44 4.84 21.96 -1.58
C GLN A 44 3.31 21.77 -1.66
N LEU A 45 2.57 22.21 -0.64
CA LEU A 45 1.11 22.12 -0.61
C LEU A 45 0.41 23.39 -1.12
N PHE A 46 1.15 24.48 -1.32
CA PHE A 46 0.76 25.74 -1.98
C PHE A 46 -0.72 26.19 -1.86
N PRO A 47 -1.29 26.29 -0.64
CA PRO A 47 -2.65 26.79 -0.47
C PRO A 47 -2.77 28.30 -0.77
N SER A 48 -3.95 28.72 -1.21
CA SER A 48 -4.33 30.13 -1.31
C SER A 48 -4.50 30.79 0.07
N ASP A 49 -4.49 32.12 0.12
CA ASP A 49 -4.73 32.87 1.39
C ASP A 49 -6.12 32.62 1.96
N ASN A 50 -7.10 32.38 1.10
CA ASN A 50 -8.46 32.04 1.49
C ASN A 50 -8.49 30.66 2.16
N GLU A 51 -7.84 29.65 1.56
CA GLU A 51 -7.76 28.29 2.13
C GLU A 51 -7.10 28.28 3.51
N VAL A 52 -5.99 29.00 3.68
CA VAL A 52 -5.29 29.11 4.98
C VAL A 52 -6.16 29.83 6.02
N THR A 53 -6.84 30.90 5.61
CA THR A 53 -7.74 31.66 6.50
C THR A 53 -8.90 30.80 6.97
N THR A 54 -9.50 30.02 6.06
CA THR A 54 -10.59 29.11 6.41
C THR A 54 -10.10 28.02 7.34
N MET A 55 -9.03 27.28 7.03
CA MET A 55 -8.48 26.25 7.92
C MET A 55 -8.26 26.75 9.35
N LEU A 56 -7.72 27.96 9.51
CA LEU A 56 -7.53 28.60 10.81
C LEU A 56 -8.85 28.94 11.51
N GLN A 57 -9.84 29.48 10.80
CA GLN A 57 -11.17 29.75 11.36
C GLN A 57 -11.84 28.46 11.85
N CYS A 58 -11.61 27.36 11.16
CA CYS A 58 -12.28 26.09 11.44
C CYS A 58 -11.69 25.40 12.67
N VAL A 59 -10.37 25.37 12.78
CA VAL A 59 -9.69 24.93 14.01
C VAL A 59 -10.13 25.79 15.21
N ARG A 60 -10.31 27.11 15.02
CA ARG A 60 -10.83 28.02 16.06
C ARG A 60 -12.24 27.67 16.50
N GLN A 61 -13.16 27.44 15.56
CA GLN A 61 -14.56 27.08 15.86
C GLN A 61 -14.65 25.76 16.63
N CYS A 62 -13.73 24.84 16.39
CA CYS A 62 -13.64 23.59 17.13
C CYS A 62 -13.10 23.74 18.57
N ARG A 63 -12.46 24.85 18.94
CA ARG A 63 -11.81 25.02 20.25
C ARG A 63 -12.70 25.67 21.34
N ASN A 64 -14.03 25.51 21.28
CA ASN A 64 -14.98 26.07 22.28
C ASN A 64 -14.70 27.54 22.66
N GLY A 65 -14.55 28.42 21.66
CA GLY A 65 -14.54 29.88 21.88
C GLY A 65 -13.19 30.54 22.22
N SER A 66 -12.06 29.83 22.11
CA SER A 66 -10.74 30.47 22.30
C SER A 66 -10.40 31.44 21.15
N ASN A 67 -10.02 32.68 21.46
CA ASN A 67 -9.55 33.70 20.50
C ASN A 67 -8.11 33.44 19.95
N THR A 68 -7.65 32.19 19.96
CA THR A 68 -6.26 31.83 19.67
C THR A 68 -5.91 32.04 18.20
N THR A 69 -4.71 32.55 17.89
CA THR A 69 -4.22 32.88 16.54
C THR A 69 -3.21 31.85 16.00
N TYR A 70 -3.15 30.66 16.59
CA TYR A 70 -2.14 29.64 16.31
C TYR A 70 -2.75 28.24 16.10
N LEU A 71 -2.01 27.37 15.40
CA LEU A 71 -2.29 25.93 15.27
C LEU A 71 -1.38 25.13 16.21
N THR A 72 -1.89 24.05 16.82
CA THR A 72 -0.99 23.09 17.51
C THR A 72 -0.31 22.18 16.48
N PHE A 73 0.74 21.48 16.91
CA PHE A 73 1.45 20.55 16.05
C PHE A 73 0.54 19.44 15.52
N GLY A 74 -0.27 18.82 16.38
CA GLY A 74 -1.19 17.76 15.98
C GLY A 74 -2.26 18.21 14.98
N GLU A 75 -2.86 19.39 15.19
CA GLU A 75 -3.83 19.96 14.24
C GLU A 75 -3.18 20.30 12.89
N PHE A 76 -1.95 20.82 12.92
CA PHE A 76 -1.22 21.10 11.69
C PHE A 76 -0.84 19.82 10.95
N CYS A 77 -0.40 18.76 11.63
CA CYS A 77 -0.16 17.45 11.03
C CYS A 77 -1.41 16.91 10.33
N PHE A 78 -2.57 17.05 10.96
CA PHE A 78 -3.85 16.67 10.37
C PHE A 78 -4.18 17.49 9.13
N LEU A 79 -4.04 18.82 9.18
CA LEU A 79 -4.27 19.70 8.03
C LEU A 79 -3.31 19.44 6.86
N VAL A 80 -2.04 19.16 7.15
CA VAL A 80 -1.04 18.75 6.15
C VAL A 80 -1.48 17.48 5.46
N ARG A 81 -1.94 16.48 6.23
CA ARG A 81 -2.45 15.23 5.68
C ARG A 81 -3.66 15.46 4.78
N GLU A 82 -4.61 16.27 5.21
CA GLU A 82 -5.79 16.60 4.43
C GLU A 82 -5.47 17.37 3.14
N MET A 83 -4.49 18.27 3.20
CA MET A 83 -4.01 19.01 2.03
C MET A 83 -3.26 18.11 1.03
N GLN A 84 -2.49 17.13 1.50
CA GLN A 84 -1.85 16.13 0.65
C GLN A 84 -2.88 15.28 -0.12
N ASN A 85 -4.07 15.12 0.44
CA ASN A 85 -5.15 14.32 -0.14
C ASN A 85 -6.05 15.11 -1.11
N LYS A 86 -5.77 16.41 -1.38
CA LYS A 86 -6.56 17.21 -2.33
C LYS A 86 -6.25 16.86 -3.81
N PRO A 87 -7.28 16.74 -4.67
CA PRO A 87 -7.11 16.69 -6.11
C PRO A 87 -6.32 17.86 -6.70
N LYS A 88 -5.23 17.59 -7.42
CA LYS A 88 -4.50 18.64 -8.16
C LYS A 88 -5.24 18.99 -9.45
N LEU A 89 -6.05 20.05 -9.42
CA LEU A 89 -6.79 20.56 -10.58
C LEU A 89 -5.81 21.03 -11.69
N HIS A 90 -5.54 20.18 -12.69
CA HIS A 90 -4.79 20.58 -13.88
C HIS A 90 -5.70 21.44 -14.79
N LYS A 91 -5.49 22.76 -14.79
CA LYS A 91 -6.11 23.67 -15.78
C LYS A 91 -5.40 23.52 -17.13
N LYS A 92 -6.05 22.94 -18.14
CA LYS A 92 -5.74 23.22 -19.55
C LYS A 92 -7.00 23.33 -20.43
N PHE A 93 -6.82 24.16 -21.47
CA PHE A 93 -7.79 24.87 -22.30
C PHE A 93 -8.67 24.01 -23.22
N MET A 94 -9.84 24.57 -23.57
CA MET A 94 -10.87 24.06 -24.47
C MET A 94 -10.42 23.94 -25.94
N GLN A 95 -10.90 22.90 -26.62
CA GLN A 95 -11.40 23.01 -28.00
C GLN A 95 -12.64 22.12 -28.21
N GLN A 96 -13.52 22.59 -29.09
CA GLN A 96 -14.86 22.06 -29.38
C GLN A 96 -14.78 20.95 -30.43
N GLN A 97 -15.55 19.86 -30.29
CA GLN A 97 -16.66 19.51 -31.21
C GLN A 97 -17.27 18.12 -30.94
N LYS A 98 -18.60 18.12 -31.16
CA LYS A 98 -19.56 17.09 -31.61
C LYS A 98 -19.87 15.83 -30.79
N VAL A 99 -21.17 15.55 -30.86
CA VAL A 99 -22.06 14.71 -30.06
C VAL A 99 -21.96 13.23 -30.45
N ASN A 100 -21.83 12.35 -29.46
CA ASN A 100 -22.13 10.92 -29.56
C ASN A 100 -22.74 10.44 -28.24
N ASN A 101 -23.56 9.39 -28.29
CA ASN A 101 -24.48 8.87 -27.24
C ASN A 101 -23.85 8.43 -25.90
N ASN A 102 -22.66 8.90 -25.54
CA ASN A 102 -22.09 8.79 -24.21
C ASN A 102 -22.57 10.01 -23.40
N LYS A 103 -23.64 9.87 -22.60
CA LYS A 103 -24.04 10.91 -21.64
C LYS A 103 -23.00 11.03 -20.51
N CYS A 104 -21.89 11.72 -20.78
CA CYS A 104 -21.14 12.46 -19.76
C CYS A 104 -20.76 13.82 -20.37
N PRO A 105 -21.16 14.96 -19.78
CA PRO A 105 -20.51 16.24 -20.05
C PRO A 105 -19.01 16.08 -19.76
N LYS A 106 -18.17 16.67 -20.61
CA LYS A 106 -16.70 16.59 -20.57
C LYS A 106 -16.15 16.43 -19.13
N ASN A 107 -15.59 15.23 -18.86
CA ASN A 107 -14.68 14.88 -17.77
C ASN A 107 -15.21 14.79 -16.32
N LYS A 108 -16.48 14.45 -16.08
CA LYS A 108 -16.92 14.04 -14.73
C LYS A 108 -17.97 12.93 -14.80
N CYS A 109 -17.54 11.69 -14.98
CA CYS A 109 -18.40 10.55 -14.68
C CYS A 109 -18.12 10.14 -13.22
N GLU A 110 -19.14 10.10 -12.37
CA GLU A 110 -19.00 9.78 -10.95
C GLU A 110 -18.75 8.29 -10.72
N VAL A 111 -19.32 7.43 -11.57
CA VAL A 111 -19.24 5.97 -11.46
C VAL A 111 -18.61 5.35 -12.70
N PHE A 112 -17.64 4.46 -12.52
CA PHE A 112 -17.15 3.58 -13.58
C PHE A 112 -17.82 2.19 -13.48
N LEU A 113 -18.32 1.65 -14.59
CA LEU A 113 -19.02 0.36 -14.63
C LEU A 113 -18.11 -0.78 -15.14
N GLY A 114 -17.27 -1.31 -14.27
CA GLY A 114 -16.31 -2.38 -14.55
C GLY A 114 -16.85 -3.81 -14.37
N GLY A 115 -16.11 -4.80 -14.84
CA GLY A 115 -16.42 -6.22 -14.64
C GLY A 115 -17.06 -6.91 -15.85
N SER A 116 -17.72 -8.05 -15.60
CA SER A 116 -18.22 -8.97 -16.61
C SER A 116 -18.99 -8.27 -17.73
N CYS A 117 -18.66 -8.62 -18.97
CA CYS A 117 -19.30 -8.10 -20.18
C CYS A 117 -20.22 -9.18 -20.75
N ASN A 118 -20.00 -9.66 -21.97
CA ASN A 118 -20.85 -10.67 -22.59
C ASN A 118 -20.72 -12.03 -21.84
N PRO A 119 -21.83 -12.75 -21.60
CA PRO A 119 -23.19 -12.52 -22.11
C PRO A 119 -24.08 -11.68 -21.17
N THR A 120 -23.50 -11.09 -20.12
CA THR A 120 -24.25 -10.40 -19.07
C THR A 120 -24.82 -9.07 -19.56
N THR A 121 -25.98 -8.70 -19.02
CA THR A 121 -26.73 -7.48 -19.39
C THR A 121 -26.93 -6.53 -18.22
N TRP A 122 -26.29 -6.79 -17.07
CA TRP A 122 -26.48 -6.07 -15.81
C TRP A 122 -26.29 -4.54 -15.93
N ARG A 123 -25.44 -4.09 -16.87
CA ARG A 123 -25.28 -2.67 -17.18
C ARG A 123 -26.56 -2.07 -17.74
N ALA A 124 -27.07 -2.63 -18.83
CA ALA A 124 -28.24 -2.12 -19.55
C ALA A 124 -29.55 -2.34 -18.77
N ASP A 125 -29.69 -3.52 -18.15
CA ASP A 125 -30.97 -3.95 -17.56
C ASP A 125 -31.18 -3.38 -16.14
N THR A 126 -30.12 -2.98 -15.44
CA THR A 126 -30.21 -2.64 -14.01
C THR A 126 -29.37 -1.43 -13.61
N ALA A 127 -28.05 -1.46 -13.83
CA ALA A 127 -27.17 -0.42 -13.31
C ALA A 127 -27.44 0.95 -13.95
N ILE A 128 -27.49 1.02 -15.29
CA ILE A 128 -27.71 2.27 -16.01
C ILE A 128 -29.08 2.88 -15.69
N PRO A 129 -30.21 2.15 -15.77
CA PRO A 129 -31.52 2.69 -15.39
C PRO A 129 -31.55 3.24 -13.95
N GLU A 130 -30.97 2.53 -12.98
CA GLU A 130 -31.01 2.96 -11.58
C GLU A 130 -30.09 4.18 -11.31
N LEU A 131 -28.96 4.27 -11.99
CA LEU A 131 -28.08 5.44 -11.91
C LEU A 131 -28.71 6.67 -12.58
N GLU A 132 -29.33 6.51 -13.76
CA GLU A 132 -30.05 7.59 -14.44
C GLU A 132 -31.22 8.11 -13.60
N LYS A 133 -31.98 7.20 -12.96
CA LYS A 133 -33.07 7.54 -12.03
C LYS A 133 -32.59 8.40 -10.84
N HIS A 134 -31.34 8.21 -10.41
CA HIS A 134 -30.72 8.97 -9.33
C HIS A 134 -29.93 10.20 -9.80
N GLY A 135 -29.88 10.47 -11.10
CA GLY A 135 -29.10 11.57 -11.68
C GLY A 135 -27.59 11.40 -11.54
N ILE A 136 -27.10 10.17 -11.33
CA ILE A 136 -25.68 9.87 -11.16
C ILE A 136 -25.05 9.65 -12.53
N SER A 137 -23.96 10.37 -12.81
CA SER A 137 -23.21 10.22 -14.05
C SER A 137 -22.32 8.97 -14.04
N PHE A 138 -22.20 8.29 -15.19
CA PHE A 138 -21.45 7.04 -15.27
C PHE A 138 -20.68 6.86 -16.58
N TYR A 139 -19.61 6.07 -16.52
CA TYR A 139 -18.88 5.59 -17.70
C TYR A 139 -19.13 4.10 -17.90
N ASN A 140 -19.65 3.74 -19.07
CA ASN A 140 -19.82 2.36 -19.50
C ASN A 140 -18.68 1.98 -20.47
N PRO A 141 -17.71 1.12 -20.08
CA PRO A 141 -16.63 0.68 -20.95
C PRO A 141 -17.07 -0.32 -22.02
N GLN A 142 -18.27 -0.89 -21.93
CA GLN A 142 -18.74 -1.90 -22.87
C GLN A 142 -19.14 -1.26 -24.20
N VAL A 143 -18.30 -1.49 -25.22
CA VAL A 143 -18.51 -1.06 -26.60
C VAL A 143 -18.78 -2.25 -27.53
N SER A 144 -19.49 -2.01 -28.63
CA SER A 144 -19.74 -3.03 -29.66
C SER A 144 -18.50 -3.31 -30.53
N MET A 145 -17.62 -2.32 -30.68
CA MET A 145 -16.37 -2.41 -31.44
C MET A 145 -15.22 -1.83 -30.61
N TRP A 146 -14.20 -2.65 -30.35
CA TRP A 146 -13.03 -2.24 -29.57
C TRP A 146 -11.98 -1.58 -30.47
N ALA A 147 -11.32 -0.54 -29.95
CA ALA A 147 -10.17 0.12 -30.59
C ALA A 147 -9.14 0.52 -29.51
N PRO A 148 -7.83 0.55 -29.82
CA PRO A 148 -6.78 0.88 -28.86
C PRO A 148 -6.98 2.22 -28.13
N GLU A 149 -7.56 3.21 -28.79
CA GLU A 149 -7.86 4.53 -28.23
C GLU A 149 -8.86 4.46 -27.07
N LEU A 150 -9.70 3.42 -27.04
CA LEU A 150 -10.67 3.19 -25.97
C LEU A 150 -10.00 2.70 -24.68
N LEU A 151 -8.78 2.11 -24.76
CA LEU A 151 -8.02 1.74 -23.56
C LEU A 151 -7.59 2.97 -22.76
N ALA A 152 -7.09 3.99 -23.46
CA ALA A 152 -6.68 5.25 -22.83
C ALA A 152 -7.90 5.95 -22.21
N GLN A 153 -9.03 6.00 -22.94
CA GLN A 153 -10.28 6.55 -22.43
C GLN A 153 -10.82 5.79 -21.22
N GLU A 154 -10.77 4.46 -21.25
CA GLU A 154 -11.17 3.63 -20.11
C GLU A 154 -10.27 3.85 -18.90
N HIS A 155 -8.96 4.01 -19.12
CA HIS A 155 -8.03 4.36 -18.05
C HIS A 155 -8.35 5.73 -17.44
N ASP A 156 -8.54 6.76 -18.26
CA ASP A 156 -8.90 8.11 -17.80
C ASP A 156 -10.26 8.11 -17.08
N ALA A 157 -11.23 7.33 -17.55
CA ALA A 157 -12.51 7.14 -16.87
C ALA A 157 -12.35 6.47 -15.51
N LYS A 158 -11.52 5.42 -15.39
CA LYS A 158 -11.20 4.79 -14.09
C LYS A 158 -10.48 5.76 -13.15
N GLN A 159 -9.61 6.61 -13.68
CA GLN A 159 -8.88 7.59 -12.85
C GLN A 159 -9.78 8.72 -12.35
N SER A 160 -10.71 9.18 -13.19
CA SER A 160 -11.61 10.30 -12.89
C SER A 160 -12.84 9.90 -12.06
N ALA A 161 -13.28 8.65 -12.12
CA ALA A 161 -14.45 8.19 -11.38
C ALA A 161 -14.23 8.16 -9.86
N SER A 162 -15.19 8.70 -9.13
CA SER A 162 -15.24 8.70 -7.67
C SER A 162 -15.45 7.30 -7.10
N VAL A 163 -16.32 6.51 -7.75
CA VAL A 163 -16.65 5.14 -7.37
C VAL A 163 -16.47 4.21 -8.56
N LEU A 164 -15.80 3.08 -8.35
CA LEU A 164 -15.63 2.03 -9.35
C LEU A 164 -16.54 0.85 -8.98
N LEU A 165 -17.66 0.69 -9.69
CA LEU A 165 -18.57 -0.44 -9.48
C LEU A 165 -18.14 -1.60 -10.38
N PHE A 166 -17.74 -2.72 -9.78
CA PHE A 166 -17.34 -3.93 -10.49
C PHE A 166 -18.30 -5.08 -10.23
N VAL A 167 -18.79 -5.71 -11.31
CA VAL A 167 -19.58 -6.94 -11.24
C VAL A 167 -18.72 -8.12 -11.72
N ILE A 168 -18.46 -9.08 -10.84
CA ILE A 168 -17.77 -10.33 -11.10
C ILE A 168 -18.83 -11.44 -11.15
N ASP A 169 -19.36 -11.69 -12.34
CA ASP A 169 -20.37 -12.72 -12.59
C ASP A 169 -19.71 -14.10 -12.81
N SER A 170 -20.45 -15.13 -12.44
CA SER A 170 -20.21 -16.54 -12.73
C SER A 170 -20.45 -16.92 -14.20
N GLN A 171 -21.22 -16.15 -14.99
CA GLN A 171 -21.45 -16.43 -16.43
C GLN A 171 -20.21 -16.20 -17.31
N THR A 172 -19.15 -15.62 -16.75
CA THR A 172 -17.86 -15.39 -17.42
C THR A 172 -16.73 -15.89 -16.53
N ARG A 173 -15.54 -16.17 -17.09
CA ARG A 173 -14.35 -16.49 -16.28
C ARG A 173 -13.85 -15.30 -15.46
N SER A 174 -14.31 -14.08 -15.79
CA SER A 174 -14.01 -12.82 -15.09
C SER A 174 -12.52 -12.58 -14.79
N THR A 175 -11.61 -13.18 -15.57
CA THR A 175 -10.18 -13.24 -15.26
C THR A 175 -9.57 -11.85 -15.12
N VAL A 176 -9.72 -11.00 -16.14
CA VAL A 176 -9.26 -9.61 -16.12
C VAL A 176 -9.95 -8.83 -15.01
N GLY A 177 -11.28 -8.91 -14.90
CA GLY A 177 -12.06 -8.19 -13.89
C GLY A 177 -11.57 -8.45 -12.46
N MET A 178 -11.21 -9.70 -12.14
CA MET A 178 -10.64 -10.05 -10.85
C MET A 178 -9.26 -9.41 -10.60
N LEU A 179 -8.39 -9.39 -11.61
CA LEU A 179 -7.09 -8.71 -11.54
C LEU A 179 -7.26 -7.19 -11.36
N GLU A 180 -8.21 -6.59 -12.08
CA GLU A 180 -8.48 -5.15 -11.99
C GLU A 180 -8.92 -4.77 -10.58
N VAL A 181 -9.89 -5.49 -10.03
CA VAL A 181 -10.39 -5.24 -8.68
C VAL A 181 -9.26 -5.37 -7.66
N ALA A 182 -8.45 -6.43 -7.77
CA ALA A 182 -7.31 -6.63 -6.88
C ALA A 182 -6.32 -5.45 -6.91
N TYR A 183 -5.95 -5.00 -8.11
CA TYR A 183 -5.04 -3.87 -8.31
C TYR A 183 -5.65 -2.53 -7.85
N LEU A 184 -6.90 -2.25 -8.22
CA LEU A 184 -7.57 -0.98 -7.94
C LEU A 184 -7.82 -0.79 -6.44
N VAL A 185 -8.30 -1.83 -5.75
CA VAL A 185 -8.49 -1.81 -4.29
C VAL A 185 -7.14 -1.64 -3.58
N ALA A 186 -6.12 -2.37 -4.02
CA ALA A 186 -4.78 -2.25 -3.46
C ALA A 186 -4.14 -0.88 -3.69
N SER A 187 -4.47 -0.23 -4.82
CA SER A 187 -4.05 1.14 -5.15
C SER A 187 -4.88 2.22 -4.42
N GLY A 188 -5.76 1.83 -3.49
CA GLY A 188 -6.56 2.76 -2.70
C GLY A 188 -7.76 3.38 -3.42
N ARG A 189 -8.19 2.84 -4.57
CA ARG A 189 -9.40 3.32 -5.25
C ARG A 189 -10.66 2.88 -4.49
N CYS A 190 -11.71 3.71 -4.54
CA CYS A 190 -13.02 3.34 -4.01
C CYS A 190 -13.69 2.35 -4.97
N VAL A 191 -13.65 1.06 -4.64
CA VAL A 191 -14.24 -0.01 -5.45
C VAL A 191 -15.40 -0.66 -4.69
N ILE A 192 -16.55 -0.77 -5.33
CA ILE A 192 -17.67 -1.58 -4.87
C ILE A 192 -17.71 -2.84 -5.73
N VAL A 193 -17.80 -4.00 -5.10
CA VAL A 193 -17.74 -5.28 -5.79
C VAL A 193 -19.03 -6.06 -5.57
N VAL A 194 -19.66 -6.48 -6.67
CA VAL A 194 -20.70 -7.51 -6.70
C VAL A 194 -20.04 -8.80 -7.18
N ALA A 195 -20.08 -9.86 -6.39
CA ALA A 195 -19.46 -11.14 -6.78
C ALA A 195 -20.48 -12.28 -6.71
N GLN A 196 -20.65 -13.00 -7.82
CA GLN A 196 -21.51 -14.18 -7.90
C GLN A 196 -20.66 -15.45 -7.87
N PRO A 197 -21.00 -16.46 -7.05
CA PRO A 197 -20.20 -17.67 -6.92
C PRO A 197 -20.34 -18.57 -8.15
N TYR A 198 -19.23 -19.20 -8.54
CA TYR A 198 -19.25 -20.27 -9.53
C TYR A 198 -19.96 -21.53 -8.99
N LYS A 199 -20.64 -22.25 -9.88
CA LYS A 199 -21.30 -23.54 -9.61
C LYS A 199 -20.58 -24.67 -10.31
N LYS A 200 -20.46 -25.83 -9.65
CA LYS A 200 -19.86 -27.02 -10.24
C LYS A 200 -20.66 -27.47 -11.47
N GLY A 201 -19.96 -27.79 -12.57
CA GLY A 201 -20.58 -28.25 -13.82
C GLY A 201 -21.32 -27.18 -14.63
N GLN A 202 -21.19 -25.88 -14.28
CA GLN A 202 -21.79 -24.81 -15.07
C GLN A 202 -21.16 -24.68 -16.46
N THR A 203 -21.83 -23.92 -17.34
CA THR A 203 -21.25 -23.52 -18.61
C THR A 203 -20.84 -22.04 -18.59
N ILE A 204 -19.77 -21.71 -19.29
CA ILE A 204 -19.34 -20.34 -19.55
C ILE A 204 -19.26 -20.16 -21.07
N MET A 205 -20.04 -19.24 -21.63
CA MET A 205 -20.09 -19.01 -23.08
C MET A 205 -20.35 -20.30 -23.90
N GLY A 206 -21.18 -21.19 -23.38
CA GLY A 206 -21.50 -22.47 -24.01
C GLY A 206 -20.48 -23.60 -23.78
N GLU A 207 -19.40 -23.35 -23.05
CA GLU A 207 -18.38 -24.35 -22.71
C GLU A 207 -18.62 -24.89 -21.30
N THR A 208 -18.73 -26.20 -21.15
CA THR A 208 -18.76 -26.84 -19.82
C THR A 208 -17.39 -26.69 -19.17
N ILE A 209 -17.33 -26.03 -18.02
CA ILE A 209 -16.08 -25.93 -17.25
C ILE A 209 -15.77 -27.29 -16.62
N THR A 210 -14.51 -27.68 -16.64
CA THR A 210 -14.06 -28.90 -15.97
C THR A 210 -14.02 -28.71 -14.45
N ASP A 211 -13.94 -29.81 -13.71
CA ASP A 211 -13.79 -29.77 -12.26
C ASP A 211 -12.52 -29.02 -11.82
N ARG A 212 -11.43 -29.12 -12.58
CA ARG A 212 -10.17 -28.43 -12.27
C ARG A 212 -10.27 -26.94 -12.57
N GLU A 213 -10.82 -26.56 -13.72
CA GLU A 213 -11.06 -25.16 -14.04
C GLU A 213 -12.01 -24.50 -13.03
N TYR A 214 -13.06 -25.22 -12.62
CA TYR A 214 -13.96 -24.78 -11.56
C TYR A 214 -13.19 -24.50 -10.25
N CYS A 215 -12.32 -25.42 -9.82
CA CYS A 215 -11.48 -25.21 -8.64
C CYS A 215 -10.57 -24.00 -8.78
N ASP A 216 -9.96 -23.78 -9.94
CA ASP A 216 -9.08 -22.63 -10.19
C ASP A 216 -9.86 -21.30 -10.14
N LEU A 217 -11.05 -21.25 -10.74
CA LEU A 217 -11.93 -20.08 -10.72
C LEU A 217 -12.42 -19.76 -9.30
N VAL A 218 -12.88 -20.78 -8.55
CA VAL A 218 -13.32 -20.62 -7.16
C VAL A 218 -12.18 -20.16 -6.26
N LYS A 219 -11.00 -20.78 -6.38
CA LYS A 219 -9.81 -20.37 -5.60
C LYS A 219 -9.37 -18.95 -5.94
N GLY A 220 -9.38 -18.59 -7.23
CA GLY A 220 -9.07 -17.23 -7.69
C GLY A 220 -10.05 -16.21 -7.13
N GLN A 221 -11.35 -16.47 -7.25
CA GLN A 221 -12.39 -15.60 -6.71
C GLN A 221 -12.29 -15.48 -5.19
N LYS A 222 -12.14 -16.59 -4.46
CA LYS A 222 -11.96 -16.57 -3.00
C LYS A 222 -10.75 -15.69 -2.61
N SER A 223 -9.61 -15.91 -3.25
CA SER A 223 -8.38 -15.14 -2.99
C SER A 223 -8.60 -13.64 -3.22
N LEU A 224 -9.29 -13.25 -4.30
CA LEU A 224 -9.67 -11.86 -4.53
C LEU A 224 -10.52 -11.31 -3.39
N LEU A 225 -11.60 -12.02 -3.03
CA LEU A 225 -12.54 -11.56 -2.01
C LEU A 225 -11.85 -11.39 -0.66
N ASP A 226 -10.95 -12.29 -0.28
CA ASP A 226 -10.20 -12.20 0.98
C ASP A 226 -9.17 -11.07 0.97
N LEU A 227 -8.54 -10.79 -0.18
CA LEU A 227 -7.67 -9.63 -0.36
C LEU A 227 -8.44 -8.32 -0.22
N ILE A 228 -9.61 -8.17 -0.84
CA ILE A 228 -10.35 -6.90 -0.77
C ILE A 228 -11.08 -6.71 0.57
N LYS A 229 -11.59 -7.77 1.20
CA LYS A 229 -12.14 -7.72 2.56
C LYS A 229 -11.12 -7.20 3.56
N SER A 230 -9.88 -7.67 3.47
CA SER A 230 -8.80 -7.22 4.35
C SER A 230 -8.44 -5.73 4.19
N LYS A 231 -8.85 -5.10 3.07
CA LYS A 231 -8.72 -3.66 2.82
C LYS A 231 -9.97 -2.87 3.21
N GLY A 232 -10.94 -3.52 3.87
CA GLY A 232 -12.19 -2.90 4.33
C GLY A 232 -13.25 -2.73 3.24
N VAL A 233 -13.11 -3.39 2.08
CA VAL A 233 -14.10 -3.32 1.00
C VAL A 233 -15.28 -4.23 1.31
N GLN A 234 -16.49 -3.65 1.26
CA GLN A 234 -17.73 -4.41 1.36
C GLN A 234 -18.01 -5.16 0.05
N ILE A 235 -18.34 -6.44 0.17
CA ILE A 235 -18.75 -7.28 -0.97
C ILE A 235 -20.26 -7.44 -0.96
N HIS A 236 -20.87 -7.22 -2.11
CA HIS A 236 -22.29 -7.36 -2.33
C HIS A 236 -22.61 -8.66 -3.07
N ASN A 237 -23.70 -9.31 -2.70
CA ASN A 237 -24.21 -10.51 -3.38
C ASN A 237 -25.19 -10.17 -4.52
N ASN A 238 -25.66 -8.93 -4.60
CA ASN A 238 -26.58 -8.47 -5.65
C ASN A 238 -26.32 -7.00 -6.00
N LEU A 239 -26.67 -6.66 -7.23
CA LEU A 239 -26.41 -5.35 -7.81
C LEU A 239 -27.22 -4.22 -7.14
N THR A 240 -28.44 -4.49 -6.67
CA THR A 240 -29.29 -3.49 -6.01
C THR A 240 -28.62 -2.91 -4.76
N THR A 241 -28.11 -3.77 -3.88
CA THR A 241 -27.42 -3.31 -2.65
C THR A 241 -26.12 -2.56 -2.96
N ALA A 242 -25.42 -2.95 -4.03
CA ALA A 242 -24.21 -2.26 -4.48
C ALA A 242 -24.52 -0.88 -5.06
N LEU A 243 -25.61 -0.73 -5.83
CA LEU A 243 -26.05 0.55 -6.37
C LEU A 243 -26.55 1.49 -5.27
N GLN A 244 -27.23 0.97 -4.25
CA GLN A 244 -27.61 1.74 -3.05
C GLN A 244 -26.36 2.25 -2.33
N CYS A 245 -25.39 1.36 -2.05
CA CYS A 245 -24.11 1.76 -1.47
C CYS A 245 -23.39 2.81 -2.33
N THR A 246 -23.38 2.64 -3.65
CA THR A 246 -22.81 3.60 -4.61
C THR A 246 -23.47 4.97 -4.45
N ALA A 247 -24.80 5.02 -4.44
CA ALA A 247 -25.55 6.26 -4.29
C ALA A 247 -25.31 6.91 -2.92
N ASP A 248 -25.20 6.12 -1.84
CA ASP A 248 -24.96 6.64 -0.49
C ASP A 248 -23.54 7.22 -0.35
N ILE A 249 -22.52 6.57 -0.93
CA ILE A 249 -21.16 7.13 -1.00
C ILE A 249 -21.18 8.47 -1.74
N LEU A 250 -21.82 8.53 -2.91
CA LEU A 250 -21.89 9.75 -3.71
C LEU A 250 -22.76 10.84 -3.06
N ARG A 251 -23.82 10.47 -2.34
CA ARG A 251 -24.64 11.42 -1.57
C ARG A 251 -23.90 11.98 -0.38
N ASN A 252 -23.11 11.19 0.33
CA ASN A 252 -22.24 11.73 1.39
C ASN A 252 -21.19 12.70 0.81
N VAL A 253 -20.76 12.48 -0.44
CA VAL A 253 -19.93 13.41 -1.21
C VAL A 253 -20.70 14.65 -1.71
N SER A 254 -22.03 14.57 -1.92
CA SER A 254 -22.84 15.70 -2.44
C SER A 254 -23.59 16.50 -1.37
N VAL A 255 -23.90 15.91 -0.20
CA VAL A 255 -24.26 16.62 1.04
C VAL A 255 -23.06 17.42 1.56
N SER A 256 -21.85 17.03 1.14
CA SER A 256 -20.64 17.87 1.15
C SER A 256 -20.46 18.66 -0.14
N GLY A 257 -21.54 19.26 -0.65
CA GLY A 257 -21.56 20.42 -1.57
C GLY A 257 -20.99 21.68 -0.91
N SER A 258 -19.95 21.47 -0.13
CA SER A 258 -19.26 22.35 0.76
C SER A 258 -17.86 22.46 0.18
N SER A 259 -17.31 23.68 0.09
CA SER A 259 -15.99 23.93 -0.49
C SER A 259 -14.91 22.97 0.05
N PRO A 260 -13.80 22.68 -0.67
CA PRO A 260 -12.69 21.86 -0.13
C PRO A 260 -12.27 22.27 1.28
N GLU A 261 -12.44 23.54 1.61
CA GLU A 261 -12.29 24.11 2.93
C GLU A 261 -13.35 23.59 3.91
N GLU A 262 -14.65 23.63 3.58
CA GLU A 262 -15.75 23.07 4.39
C GLU A 262 -15.64 21.55 4.63
N GLN A 263 -15.05 20.80 3.70
CA GLN A 263 -14.77 19.37 3.91
C GLN A 263 -13.70 19.16 4.99
N ILE A 264 -12.64 19.97 5.00
CA ILE A 264 -11.64 19.97 6.07
C ILE A 264 -12.29 20.34 7.41
N VAL A 265 -13.23 21.30 7.42
CA VAL A 265 -13.99 21.67 8.62
C VAL A 265 -14.78 20.50 9.17
N HIS A 266 -15.55 19.84 8.30
CA HIS A 266 -16.37 18.71 8.70
C HIS A 266 -15.49 17.61 9.30
N LYS A 267 -14.33 17.33 8.70
CA LYS A 267 -13.42 16.28 9.19
C LYS A 267 -12.81 16.62 10.55
N ILE A 268 -12.34 17.85 10.74
CA ILE A 268 -11.80 18.30 12.04
C ILE A 268 -12.90 18.33 13.10
N ARG A 269 -14.10 18.79 12.74
CA ARG A 269 -15.25 18.81 13.64
C ARG A 269 -15.62 17.39 14.07
N ARG A 270 -15.70 16.46 13.12
CA ARG A 270 -16.01 15.05 13.37
C ARG A 270 -14.94 14.37 14.23
N LEU A 271 -13.66 14.65 13.95
CA LEU A 271 -12.52 14.20 14.76
C LEU A 271 -12.67 14.64 16.21
N ARG A 272 -13.07 15.90 16.41
CA ARG A 272 -13.33 16.46 17.74
C ARG A 272 -14.58 15.91 18.41
N GLU A 273 -15.69 15.80 17.70
CA GLU A 273 -16.93 15.22 18.23
C GLU A 273 -16.71 13.79 18.74
N VAL A 274 -15.96 12.99 17.99
CA VAL A 274 -15.59 11.64 18.44
C VAL A 274 -14.69 11.71 19.67
N TYR A 275 -13.67 12.57 19.68
CA TYR A 275 -12.81 12.73 20.86
C TYR A 275 -13.58 13.17 22.12
N ASP A 276 -14.45 14.16 21.98
CA ASP A 276 -15.26 14.71 23.07
C ASP A 276 -16.30 13.70 23.58
N SER A 277 -16.70 12.72 22.76
CA SER A 277 -17.59 11.62 23.19
C SER A 277 -16.97 10.71 24.26
N TYR A 278 -15.65 10.78 24.47
CA TYR A 278 -14.94 10.12 25.57
C TYR A 278 -14.64 11.09 26.73
N ASN A 279 -15.43 12.16 26.86
CA ASN A 279 -15.34 13.19 27.90
C ASN A 279 -13.95 13.84 28.03
N GLY A 280 -13.21 13.92 26.91
CA GLY A 280 -11.84 14.46 26.88
C GLY A 280 -10.79 13.60 27.59
N GLN A 281 -11.13 12.38 28.00
CA GLN A 281 -10.27 11.42 28.69
C GLN A 281 -10.09 10.13 27.88
N MET A 282 -9.72 10.26 26.60
CA MET A 282 -9.55 9.12 25.69
C MET A 282 -8.42 8.19 26.15
N GLN A 283 -8.75 6.93 26.46
CA GLN A 283 -7.80 5.89 26.83
C GLN A 283 -7.30 5.11 25.60
N LEU A 284 -6.26 4.30 25.77
CA LEU A 284 -5.65 3.52 24.68
C LEU A 284 -6.65 2.65 23.91
N TYR A 285 -7.56 1.99 24.62
CA TYR A 285 -8.59 1.13 24.01
C TYR A 285 -9.66 1.94 23.27
N ASP A 286 -9.95 3.15 23.73
CA ASP A 286 -10.89 4.07 23.08
C ASP A 286 -10.38 4.53 21.71
N ILE A 287 -9.06 4.53 21.49
CA ILE A 287 -8.45 4.93 20.20
C ILE A 287 -8.87 3.98 19.09
N ILE A 288 -8.95 2.67 19.37
CA ILE A 288 -9.32 1.67 18.35
C ILE A 288 -10.78 1.86 17.95
N ASP A 289 -11.66 2.08 18.93
CA ASP A 289 -13.07 2.37 18.70
C ASP A 289 -13.27 3.73 18.00
N ALA A 290 -12.58 4.77 18.44
CA ALA A 290 -12.60 6.09 17.82
C ALA A 290 -12.08 6.06 16.38
N TYR A 291 -10.98 5.34 16.14
CA TYR A 291 -10.43 5.11 14.80
C TYR A 291 -11.44 4.39 13.92
N SER A 292 -12.09 3.33 14.43
CA SER A 292 -13.14 2.62 13.69
C SER A 292 -14.32 3.53 13.34
N LYS A 293 -14.81 4.32 14.30
CA LYS A 293 -15.91 5.29 14.09
C LYS A 293 -15.60 6.38 13.07
N LEU A 294 -14.34 6.80 12.97
CA LEU A 294 -13.90 7.85 12.06
C LEU A 294 -13.58 7.29 10.67
N THR A 295 -12.95 6.12 10.60
CA THR A 295 -12.37 5.59 9.36
C THR A 295 -13.14 4.44 8.73
N ASN A 296 -14.13 3.89 9.45
CA ASN A 296 -14.83 2.63 9.17
C ASN A 296 -13.86 1.43 8.99
N ARG A 297 -12.72 1.44 9.69
CA ARG A 297 -11.68 0.41 9.59
C ARG A 297 -11.25 -0.06 10.98
N SER A 298 -10.83 -1.32 11.06
CA SER A 298 -10.16 -1.81 12.26
C SER A 298 -8.72 -1.29 12.34
N LEU A 299 -8.30 -0.90 13.54
CA LEU A 299 -6.91 -0.56 13.83
C LEU A 299 -6.24 -1.76 14.51
N GLU A 300 -5.14 -2.24 13.92
CA GLU A 300 -4.33 -3.27 14.55
C GLU A 300 -3.62 -2.69 15.78
N ILE A 301 -3.77 -3.38 16.91
CA ILE A 301 -3.22 -2.97 18.21
C ILE A 301 -1.70 -2.80 18.15
N SER A 302 -0.99 -3.61 17.36
CA SER A 302 0.47 -3.52 17.17
C SER A 302 0.89 -2.18 16.57
N LYS A 303 0.16 -1.65 15.59
CA LYS A 303 0.42 -0.33 14.97
C LYS A 303 0.27 0.80 15.97
N LEU A 304 -0.74 0.70 16.85
CA LEU A 304 -0.97 1.65 17.92
C LEU A 304 0.17 1.62 18.95
N TYR A 305 0.60 0.43 19.39
CA TYR A 305 1.72 0.27 20.33
C TYR A 305 3.05 0.77 19.75
N ASN A 306 3.31 0.49 18.46
CA ASN A 306 4.51 0.95 17.77
C ASN A 306 4.53 2.47 17.65
N TYR A 307 3.41 3.10 17.31
CA TYR A 307 3.31 4.55 17.25
C TYR A 307 3.51 5.17 18.64
N LEU A 308 2.86 4.65 19.67
CA LEU A 308 3.02 5.17 21.03
C LEU A 308 4.36 4.77 21.69
N ASN A 309 5.21 4.01 20.99
CA ASN A 309 6.51 3.53 21.43
C ASN A 309 6.48 2.81 22.80
N LEU A 310 5.43 2.00 23.02
CA LEU A 310 5.16 1.33 24.29
C LEU A 310 5.92 0.00 24.46
N GLN A 311 6.71 -0.44 23.46
CA GLN A 311 7.35 -1.77 23.44
C GLN A 311 8.67 -1.89 24.22
N ASN A 312 9.23 -0.81 24.77
CA ASN A 312 10.53 -0.84 25.47
C ASN A 312 10.45 -0.78 27.02
N SER A 313 9.28 -1.04 27.63
CA SER A 313 9.12 -0.91 29.10
C SER A 313 9.14 -2.24 29.88
N THR A 314 9.51 -3.36 29.26
CA THR A 314 9.47 -4.69 29.92
C THR A 314 10.83 -5.38 29.99
N GLU A 315 11.92 -4.63 30.20
CA GLU A 315 13.19 -5.21 30.65
C GLU A 315 13.80 -4.30 31.72
N ASN A 316 13.30 -4.46 32.95
CA ASN A 316 14.06 -4.39 34.20
C ASN A 316 13.06 -4.32 35.36
N GLY A 317 12.95 -5.44 36.09
CA GLY A 317 12.17 -5.53 37.31
C GLY A 317 12.79 -4.69 38.42
N VAL A 318 12.46 -3.41 38.46
CA VAL A 318 12.36 -2.58 39.68
C VAL A 318 11.31 -1.52 39.36
N ASN A 319 10.34 -1.35 40.25
CA ASN A 319 9.36 -0.26 40.21
C ASN A 319 10.07 1.10 40.13
N SER A 320 10.26 1.60 38.92
CA SER A 320 10.67 2.97 38.65
C SER A 320 9.95 3.38 37.38
N ARG A 321 8.65 3.67 37.55
CA ARG A 321 7.87 4.47 36.62
C ARG A 321 8.72 5.70 36.25
N PRO A 322 8.85 6.06 34.96
CA PRO A 322 9.38 7.36 34.61
C PRO A 322 8.52 8.41 35.31
N ASN A 323 9.15 9.20 36.17
CA ASN A 323 8.50 10.24 36.94
C ASN A 323 7.62 11.13 36.04
N GLY A 324 6.31 11.15 36.29
CA GLY A 324 5.51 12.36 36.10
C GLY A 324 4.34 12.36 35.12
N GLU A 325 3.91 11.26 34.49
CA GLU A 325 2.62 11.25 33.76
C GLU A 325 1.69 10.14 34.29
N THR A 326 0.68 10.56 35.03
CA THR A 326 -0.45 9.79 35.56
C THR A 326 -1.21 9.09 34.44
N ASN A 327 -1.60 7.81 34.63
CA ASN A 327 -2.64 7.05 33.88
C ASN A 327 -3.17 7.78 32.62
N GLY A 328 -2.40 7.66 31.53
CA GLY A 328 -2.35 8.66 30.46
C GLY A 328 -3.58 8.74 29.57
N THR A 329 -4.45 9.70 29.87
CA THR A 329 -5.45 10.19 28.92
C THR A 329 -4.73 10.77 27.70
N LEU A 330 -5.12 10.36 26.50
CA LEU A 330 -4.60 10.89 25.24
C LEU A 330 -5.21 12.28 25.02
N SER A 331 -4.37 13.32 24.92
CA SER A 331 -4.85 14.67 24.54
C SER A 331 -5.39 14.71 23.10
N PHE A 332 -6.27 15.66 22.79
CA PHE A 332 -6.75 15.88 21.43
C PHE A 332 -5.60 16.14 20.43
N GLU A 333 -4.53 16.81 20.85
CA GLU A 333 -3.37 17.04 20.00
C GLU A 333 -2.66 15.73 19.62
N LYS A 334 -2.43 14.85 20.60
CA LYS A 334 -1.86 13.51 20.38
C LYS A 334 -2.79 12.67 19.50
N PHE A 335 -4.10 12.79 19.69
CA PHE A 335 -5.09 12.12 18.84
C PHE A 335 -5.03 12.61 17.38
N CYS A 336 -4.94 13.93 17.14
CA CYS A 336 -4.79 14.48 15.79
C CYS A 336 -3.52 13.99 15.10
N ALA A 337 -2.38 14.02 15.80
CA ALA A 337 -1.10 13.54 15.26
C ALA A 337 -1.17 12.04 14.91
N LEU A 338 -1.74 11.23 15.81
CA LEU A 338 -1.96 9.79 15.62
C LEU A 338 -2.87 9.52 14.42
N MET A 339 -3.98 10.24 14.30
CA MET A 339 -4.90 10.07 13.17
C MET A 339 -4.25 10.50 11.85
N ALA A 340 -3.42 11.55 11.85
CA ALA A 340 -2.67 11.98 10.66
C ALA A 340 -1.59 10.96 10.24
N GLU A 341 -1.00 10.25 11.20
CA GLU A 341 -0.03 9.18 10.95
C GLU A 341 -0.69 7.90 10.45
N LEU A 342 -1.80 7.47 11.07
CA LEU A 342 -2.40 6.15 10.82
C LEU A 342 -3.43 6.13 9.69
N SER A 343 -3.97 7.28 9.28
CA SER A 343 -5.01 7.36 8.23
C SER A 343 -4.45 7.33 6.79
N THR A 344 -3.29 6.71 6.55
CA THR A 344 -2.56 6.77 5.27
C THR A 344 -3.19 6.04 4.10
N ASP A 345 -4.17 5.18 4.35
CA ASP A 345 -4.76 4.33 3.31
C ASP A 345 -6.25 4.65 3.21
N GLY A 346 -6.73 5.31 2.14
CA GLY A 346 -8.15 5.34 1.71
C GLY A 346 -9.25 5.41 2.78
N CYS A 347 -9.01 6.08 3.91
CA CYS A 347 -9.93 6.19 5.04
C CYS A 347 -11.22 6.91 4.60
N SER A 348 -12.39 6.60 5.17
CA SER A 348 -13.64 7.33 4.88
C SER A 348 -13.61 8.80 5.29
N MET A 349 -12.67 9.20 6.16
CA MET A 349 -12.35 10.62 6.42
C MET A 349 -11.46 11.23 5.34
N CYS A 350 -10.88 10.46 4.45
CA CYS A 350 -9.98 10.92 3.39
C CYS A 350 -10.69 10.69 2.05
N ASN A 351 -11.61 11.58 1.66
CA ASN A 351 -12.21 11.53 0.34
C ASN A 351 -11.12 11.63 -0.74
N ILE A 352 -10.88 10.49 -1.39
CA ILE A 352 -10.69 10.26 -2.83
C ILE A 352 -9.78 11.28 -3.52
N GLU A 353 -8.51 10.91 -3.67
CA GLU A 353 -7.93 10.72 -5.00
C GLU A 353 -6.76 9.74 -4.90
N GLY A 354 -6.82 8.67 -5.69
CA GLY A 354 -5.69 7.78 -5.85
C GLY A 354 -4.53 8.54 -6.46
N ARG A 355 -3.37 8.50 -5.82
CA ARG A 355 -2.10 8.53 -6.52
C ARG A 355 -1.08 7.64 -5.83
N ASP A 356 -0.36 6.97 -6.72
CA ASP A 356 0.75 6.05 -6.54
C ASP A 356 1.73 6.47 -5.45
N TYR A 357 2.31 5.49 -4.77
CA TYR A 357 3.60 5.58 -4.07
C TYR A 357 4.10 7.01 -3.89
N ILE A 358 3.62 7.70 -2.85
CA ILE A 358 4.55 8.59 -2.17
C ILE A 358 5.48 7.63 -1.44
N ARG A 359 6.54 7.19 -2.15
CA ARG A 359 7.87 7.11 -1.51
C ARG A 359 7.92 8.31 -0.57
N PRO A 360 8.30 8.19 0.72
CA PRO A 360 8.51 9.37 1.54
C PRO A 360 9.30 10.34 0.67
N LEU A 361 8.67 11.48 0.33
CA LEU A 361 9.38 12.53 -0.36
C LEU A 361 10.53 12.76 0.60
N TYR A 362 11.72 12.33 0.20
CA TYR A 362 12.91 12.87 0.79
C TYR A 362 12.76 14.36 0.49
N TRP A 363 12.19 15.10 1.43
CA TRP A 363 12.40 16.53 1.58
C TRP A 363 13.86 16.67 2.00
N SER A 364 14.78 16.23 1.14
CA SER A 364 16.13 16.75 1.10
C SER A 364 15.91 18.23 0.86
N CYS A 365 15.98 18.96 1.97
CA CYS A 365 15.64 20.36 2.09
C CYS A 365 16.09 21.13 0.85
N ALA A 366 15.15 21.53 -0.01
CA ALA A 366 15.41 22.52 -1.05
C ALA A 366 15.94 23.85 -0.43
N LEU A 367 15.87 23.99 0.90
CA LEU A 367 16.39 25.09 1.69
C LEU A 367 17.89 25.03 2.02
N LEU A 368 18.61 23.94 1.71
CA LEU A 368 20.08 23.95 1.81
C LEU A 368 20.75 24.78 0.69
N LYS A 369 20.02 25.13 -0.39
CA LYS A 369 20.56 26.02 -1.44
C LYS A 369 20.28 27.50 -1.20
N THR A 370 19.20 27.87 -0.51
CA THR A 370 18.84 29.29 -0.31
C THR A 370 19.46 29.93 0.93
N ARG A 371 19.87 29.17 1.96
CA ARG A 371 20.66 29.71 3.08
C ARG A 371 22.17 29.80 2.79
N TYR A 372 22.69 28.97 1.88
CA TYR A 372 24.11 29.03 1.48
C TYR A 372 24.40 30.17 0.49
N MET A 373 23.40 30.58 -0.32
CA MET A 373 23.57 31.67 -1.29
C MET A 373 23.48 33.10 -0.70
N VAL A 374 22.82 33.31 0.44
CA VAL A 374 22.65 34.66 1.01
C VAL A 374 23.69 35.01 2.09
N ARG A 375 24.58 34.07 2.44
CA ARG A 375 25.69 34.33 3.38
C ARG A 375 27.06 34.53 2.72
N ASN A 376 27.21 34.25 1.42
CA ASN A 376 28.50 34.34 0.71
C ASN A 376 28.53 35.38 -0.44
N MET A 377 27.60 36.34 -0.47
CA MET A 377 27.57 37.38 -1.52
C MET A 377 27.99 38.78 -1.02
N VAL A 378 28.83 38.85 0.01
CA VAL A 378 29.54 40.07 0.41
C VAL A 378 31.01 39.70 0.63
N LEU A 379 31.88 40.41 -0.09
CA LEU A 379 33.35 40.28 -0.26
C LEU A 379 33.81 39.48 -1.50
N GLN A 380 34.41 40.24 -2.42
CA GLN A 380 34.96 39.86 -3.73
C GLN A 380 36.39 39.20 -3.62
N PRO A 381 37.23 39.11 -4.70
CA PRO A 381 37.22 38.10 -5.77
C PRO A 381 38.64 37.54 -6.15
N ILE A 382 38.70 36.76 -7.24
CA ILE A 382 39.83 36.52 -8.16
C ILE A 382 40.84 35.37 -7.87
N SER A 383 40.92 34.51 -8.90
CA SER A 383 42.10 33.85 -9.51
C SER A 383 42.40 32.36 -9.25
N SER A 384 42.39 31.64 -10.38
CA SER A 384 43.40 30.68 -10.88
C SER A 384 43.69 29.42 -10.06
N ALA A 385 44.11 28.28 -10.60
CA ALA A 385 44.15 27.67 -11.92
C ALA A 385 44.82 26.30 -11.66
N LEU A 386 44.50 25.31 -12.47
CA LEU A 386 45.31 24.13 -12.80
C LEU A 386 45.51 22.97 -11.79
N ALA A 387 45.15 21.82 -12.35
CA ALA A 387 45.62 20.46 -12.19
C ALA A 387 47.10 20.22 -11.79
N TRP A 388 47.31 19.01 -11.24
CA TRP A 388 48.44 18.04 -11.31
C TRP A 388 48.65 17.42 -9.91
N ALA A 389 48.38 16.12 -9.70
CA ALA A 389 49.18 14.94 -10.04
C ALA A 389 50.01 14.41 -8.84
N THR A 390 49.62 13.21 -8.38
CA THR A 390 50.45 12.04 -8.02
C THR A 390 51.42 12.01 -6.83
N GLN A 391 51.54 10.78 -6.30
CA GLN A 391 52.59 10.15 -5.47
C GLN A 391 52.40 10.22 -3.95
N SER A 392 52.04 9.10 -3.30
CA SER A 392 52.86 7.92 -2.95
C SER A 392 53.85 8.21 -1.83
N PHE A 393 53.52 7.78 -0.62
CA PHE A 393 54.52 7.44 0.40
C PHE A 393 54.10 6.16 1.11
N SER A 394 54.89 5.12 0.90
CA SER A 394 54.99 3.94 1.76
C SER A 394 55.57 4.35 3.11
N ARG A 395 55.11 3.70 4.18
CA ARG A 395 55.92 3.49 5.37
C ARG A 395 55.62 2.14 6.01
N ASN A 396 56.51 1.18 5.76
CA ASN A 396 56.69 0.00 6.60
C ASN A 396 57.23 0.42 7.96
N ASN A 397 56.78 -0.24 9.02
CA ASN A 397 57.68 -0.61 10.11
C ASN A 397 57.22 -1.91 10.79
N HIS A 398 58.18 -2.82 10.95
CA HIS A 398 58.10 -4.11 11.61
C HIS A 398 58.08 -3.99 13.14
N GLN A 399 57.47 -4.99 13.80
CA GLN A 399 58.05 -5.90 14.83
C GLN A 399 56.92 -6.43 15.75
N HIS A 400 56.60 -7.72 15.71
CA HIS A 400 57.17 -8.86 16.47
C HIS A 400 56.52 -9.09 17.86
N GLY A 401 56.05 -10.32 18.11
CA GLY A 401 55.70 -10.83 19.45
C GLY A 401 54.40 -11.64 19.47
N GLN A 402 54.40 -12.88 18.96
CA GLN A 402 54.44 -14.12 19.76
C GLN A 402 53.26 -14.31 20.74
N CYS A 403 52.38 -15.25 20.40
CA CYS A 403 51.55 -15.98 21.35
C CYS A 403 52.41 -16.90 22.23
N PRO A 404 51.93 -17.19 23.45
CA PRO A 404 52.00 -18.56 23.93
C PRO A 404 50.64 -19.11 24.38
N ASN A 405 50.66 -20.41 24.54
CA ASN A 405 49.57 -21.38 24.54
C ASN A 405 49.62 -22.12 25.88
N GLU A 406 48.50 -22.24 26.62
CA GLU A 406 48.37 -23.14 27.78
C GLU A 406 46.90 -23.58 27.89
N LYS A 407 46.54 -24.78 27.40
CA LYS A 407 46.47 -26.07 28.11
C LYS A 407 45.58 -26.12 29.38
N ARG A 408 44.37 -26.67 29.16
CA ARG A 408 43.81 -27.88 29.81
C ARG A 408 43.29 -27.74 31.26
N SER A 409 41.99 -27.96 31.46
CA SER A 409 41.47 -29.14 32.19
C SER A 409 39.93 -29.23 32.20
N ARG A 410 39.46 -30.49 32.18
CA ARG A 410 38.07 -30.95 32.15
C ARG A 410 37.45 -30.85 33.55
N CYS A 411 36.12 -30.71 33.59
CA CYS A 411 35.25 -31.57 34.40
C CYS A 411 33.83 -31.54 33.83
N ALA A 412 33.32 -32.72 33.46
CA ALA A 412 31.93 -32.96 33.17
C ALA A 412 31.21 -33.27 34.49
N VAL A 413 30.08 -32.61 34.75
CA VAL A 413 28.99 -33.15 35.57
C VAL A 413 27.68 -32.71 34.92
N ASP A 414 26.95 -33.71 34.48
CA ASP A 414 25.59 -33.67 33.96
C ASP A 414 24.62 -33.44 35.13
N GLN A 415 23.65 -32.52 34.97
CA GLN A 415 22.38 -32.55 35.68
C GLN A 415 21.40 -31.55 35.04
N SER A 416 20.63 -32.10 34.10
CA SER A 416 19.23 -31.81 33.82
C SER A 416 18.57 -30.71 34.68
N GLN A 417 18.41 -29.52 34.12
CA GLN A 417 17.31 -28.63 34.49
C GLN A 417 16.61 -28.19 33.22
N ALA A 418 15.36 -28.65 33.10
CA ALA A 418 14.42 -28.27 32.06
C ALA A 418 14.20 -26.76 32.11
N SER A 419 14.92 -26.02 31.27
CA SER A 419 14.58 -24.64 30.97
C SER A 419 13.34 -24.66 30.09
N VAL A 420 12.22 -24.20 30.63
CA VAL A 420 11.06 -23.74 29.87
C VAL A 420 11.56 -22.64 28.94
N GLN A 421 11.98 -23.02 27.73
CA GLN A 421 12.27 -22.08 26.67
C GLN A 421 10.94 -21.49 26.23
N SER A 422 10.69 -20.25 26.67
CA SER A 422 9.74 -19.38 26.00
C SER A 422 10.17 -19.27 24.54
N PHE A 423 9.47 -19.97 23.66
CA PHE A 423 9.61 -19.83 22.21
C PHE A 423 9.09 -18.44 21.81
N ALA A 424 9.88 -17.41 22.08
CA ALA A 424 9.77 -16.15 21.35
C ALA A 424 10.23 -16.44 19.93
N ASN A 425 9.31 -16.88 19.09
CA ASN A 425 9.55 -17.13 17.67
C ASN A 425 9.93 -15.77 17.04
N ARG A 426 11.24 -15.48 16.93
CA ARG A 426 11.71 -14.33 16.14
C ARG A 426 11.35 -14.65 14.69
N GLU A 427 10.18 -14.20 14.27
CA GLU A 427 9.66 -14.42 12.92
C GLU A 427 10.69 -13.94 11.88
N ARG A 428 11.05 -14.80 10.93
CA ARG A 428 12.09 -14.50 9.93
C ARG A 428 11.62 -13.48 8.89
N PHE A 429 12.53 -12.64 8.41
CA PHE A 429 12.36 -11.84 7.19
C PHE A 429 13.04 -12.58 6.04
N TYR A 430 12.59 -12.38 4.81
CA TYR A 430 13.19 -13.02 3.63
C TYR A 430 13.65 -11.96 2.64
N ASP A 431 14.70 -12.23 1.87
CA ASP A 431 15.06 -11.35 0.75
C ASP A 431 14.05 -11.52 -0.39
N VAL A 432 13.62 -12.75 -0.67
CA VAL A 432 12.76 -13.07 -1.83
C VAL A 432 11.62 -14.02 -1.47
N TYR A 433 10.40 -13.68 -1.89
CA TYR A 433 9.29 -14.62 -1.93
C TYR A 433 9.15 -15.26 -3.32
N LEU A 434 9.08 -16.61 -3.40
CA LEU A 434 8.94 -17.36 -4.66
C LEU A 434 7.48 -17.68 -5.00
N GLY A 435 6.76 -16.66 -5.45
CA GLY A 435 5.36 -16.74 -5.89
C GLY A 435 5.19 -17.37 -7.26
N GLY A 436 4.07 -18.06 -7.47
CA GLY A 436 3.79 -18.82 -8.69
C GLY A 436 2.90 -20.02 -8.39
N SER A 437 2.35 -20.66 -9.43
CA SER A 437 1.59 -21.89 -9.26
C SER A 437 2.42 -22.98 -8.55
N LEU A 438 1.78 -23.76 -7.67
CA LEU A 438 2.41 -24.89 -6.97
C LEU A 438 2.38 -26.19 -7.80
N SER A 439 1.63 -26.21 -8.89
CA SER A 439 1.39 -27.39 -9.73
C SER A 439 2.08 -27.33 -11.10
N THR A 440 3.08 -26.47 -11.28
CA THR A 440 3.81 -26.35 -12.55
C THR A 440 4.72 -27.56 -12.79
N GLY A 441 4.73 -28.06 -14.03
CA GLY A 441 5.57 -29.18 -14.46
C GLY A 441 7.02 -28.77 -14.72
N ASN A 442 7.27 -27.49 -14.99
CA ASN A 442 8.63 -27.00 -15.30
C ASN A 442 9.57 -26.94 -14.08
N LYS A 443 9.02 -27.06 -12.85
CA LYS A 443 9.76 -27.03 -11.58
C LYS A 443 10.77 -25.88 -11.50
N TRP A 444 10.37 -24.69 -11.96
CA TRP A 444 11.27 -23.53 -12.04
C TRP A 444 11.87 -23.13 -10.68
N ARG A 445 11.19 -23.44 -9.57
CA ARG A 445 11.72 -23.17 -8.24
C ARG A 445 12.98 -24.00 -7.99
N GLU A 446 12.84 -25.31 -8.10
CA GLU A 446 13.90 -26.29 -7.83
C GLU A 446 15.01 -26.23 -8.87
N ASN A 447 14.65 -26.02 -10.15
CA ASN A 447 15.59 -26.11 -11.26
C ASN A 447 16.33 -24.79 -11.53
N ILE A 448 15.75 -23.64 -11.18
CA ILE A 448 16.26 -22.31 -11.57
C ILE A 448 16.43 -21.41 -10.34
N ALA A 449 15.35 -21.12 -9.63
CA ALA A 449 15.38 -20.10 -8.57
C ALA A 449 16.24 -20.52 -7.38
N GLU A 450 16.00 -21.69 -6.81
CA GLU A 450 16.72 -22.14 -5.61
C GLU A 450 18.24 -22.27 -5.82
N PRO A 451 18.74 -22.93 -6.89
CA PRO A 451 20.17 -23.03 -7.11
C PRO A 451 20.84 -21.66 -7.28
N LEU A 452 20.22 -20.74 -8.03
CA LEU A 452 20.76 -19.40 -8.26
C LEU A 452 20.75 -18.55 -6.98
N LEU A 453 19.67 -18.58 -6.21
CA LEU A 453 19.58 -17.82 -4.96
C LEU A 453 20.54 -18.35 -3.89
N LYS A 454 20.60 -19.68 -3.70
CA LYS A 454 21.57 -20.33 -2.78
C LYS A 454 23.01 -20.01 -3.14
N LYS A 455 23.35 -20.03 -4.45
CA LYS A 455 24.69 -19.69 -4.94
C LYS A 455 25.11 -18.26 -4.57
N HIS A 456 24.16 -17.34 -4.45
CA HIS A 456 24.42 -15.93 -4.11
C HIS A 456 24.15 -15.60 -2.63
N GLY A 457 23.88 -16.61 -1.78
CA GLY A 457 23.63 -16.41 -0.36
C GLY A 457 22.35 -15.62 -0.05
N VAL A 458 21.37 -15.65 -0.95
CA VAL A 458 20.10 -14.92 -0.80
C VAL A 458 19.09 -15.77 -0.02
N GLU A 459 18.49 -15.20 1.03
CA GLU A 459 17.45 -15.88 1.80
C GLU A 459 16.09 -15.77 1.08
N TYR A 460 15.39 -16.89 0.94
CA TYR A 460 14.11 -16.91 0.24
C TYR A 460 13.07 -17.76 0.95
N TYR A 461 11.81 -17.43 0.72
CA TYR A 461 10.66 -18.25 1.10
C TYR A 461 10.10 -18.98 -0.12
N ASN A 462 10.09 -20.31 -0.07
CA ASN A 462 9.46 -21.15 -1.08
C ASN A 462 8.14 -21.73 -0.54
N PRO A 463 6.96 -21.26 -0.99
CA PRO A 463 5.67 -21.78 -0.54
C PRO A 463 5.41 -23.24 -0.94
N ALA A 464 6.21 -23.84 -1.83
CA ALA A 464 6.12 -25.25 -2.18
C ALA A 464 6.82 -26.17 -1.17
N ILE A 465 7.75 -25.64 -0.36
CA ILE A 465 8.40 -26.37 0.72
C ILE A 465 7.52 -26.18 1.96
N ARG A 466 6.78 -27.21 2.33
CA ARG A 466 6.11 -27.24 3.63
C ARG A 466 7.19 -27.23 4.72
N ASP A 467 7.02 -26.42 5.76
CA ASP A 467 7.85 -26.46 6.98
C ASP A 467 7.62 -27.80 7.69
N HIS A 468 8.22 -28.88 7.16
CA HIS A 468 8.33 -30.18 7.80
C HIS A 468 9.62 -30.23 8.62
N GLU A 469 9.85 -29.23 9.48
CA GLU A 469 10.69 -29.42 10.66
C GLU A 469 9.80 -29.98 11.78
N ASN A 470 9.41 -31.24 11.62
CA ASN A 470 9.09 -32.23 12.66
C ASN A 470 8.46 -33.44 11.96
N GLY A 471 9.27 -34.48 11.77
CA GLY A 471 8.88 -35.72 11.12
C GLY A 471 7.87 -36.53 11.91
N GLU A 472 6.60 -36.13 11.90
CA GLU A 472 5.48 -37.00 12.24
C GLU A 472 4.54 -37.11 11.04
N SER A 473 4.59 -38.28 10.41
CA SER A 473 3.60 -38.73 9.44
C SER A 473 2.25 -38.85 10.17
N LYS A 474 1.32 -37.93 9.95
CA LYS A 474 -0.07 -38.06 10.42
C LYS A 474 -1.02 -38.14 9.25
N ASN A 475 -1.42 -39.38 8.95
CA ASN A 475 -2.75 -39.68 8.44
C ASN A 475 -3.74 -39.20 9.50
N ASP A 476 -4.38 -38.05 9.31
CA ASP A 476 -5.68 -37.85 9.94
C ASP A 476 -6.56 -36.83 9.20
N THR A 477 -7.72 -37.31 8.78
CA THR A 477 -8.86 -36.58 8.24
C THR A 477 -9.60 -35.87 9.37
N SER A 478 -9.01 -34.79 9.91
CA SER A 478 -9.71 -33.89 10.81
C SER A 478 -9.75 -32.48 10.23
N HIS A 479 -10.97 -31.94 10.10
CA HIS A 479 -11.27 -30.55 9.79
C HIS A 479 -10.48 -29.59 10.70
N ARG A 480 -9.30 -29.16 10.25
CA ARG A 480 -8.65 -27.96 10.77
C ARG A 480 -9.33 -26.74 10.14
N ASP A 481 -9.58 -25.75 10.97
CA ASP A 481 -10.22 -24.50 10.58
C ASP A 481 -9.39 -23.81 9.47
N ASN A 482 -10.01 -23.53 8.32
CA ASN A 482 -9.36 -23.10 7.08
C ASN A 482 -8.83 -21.64 7.11
N THR A 483 -8.73 -21.03 8.29
CA THR A 483 -8.41 -19.60 8.46
C THR A 483 -6.91 -19.35 8.66
N GLU A 484 -6.16 -20.27 9.25
CA GLU A 484 -4.72 -20.11 9.49
C GLU A 484 -3.88 -20.23 8.19
N GLU A 485 -4.19 -21.19 7.33
CA GLU A 485 -3.44 -21.45 6.07
C GLU A 485 -3.56 -20.28 5.06
N ASP A 486 -4.70 -19.55 5.07
CA ASP A 486 -4.97 -18.43 4.15
C ASP A 486 -4.24 -17.11 4.56
N THR A 487 -3.73 -17.01 5.79
CA THR A 487 -3.00 -15.81 6.25
C THR A 487 -1.48 -15.94 6.18
N GLU A 488 -0.97 -17.17 6.20
CA GLU A 488 0.47 -17.44 6.27
C GLU A 488 1.22 -16.89 5.05
N TRP A 489 0.76 -17.21 3.84
CA TRP A 489 1.43 -16.75 2.61
C TRP A 489 1.45 -15.22 2.48
N ARG A 490 0.40 -14.53 2.97
CA ARG A 490 0.32 -13.06 2.96
C ARG A 490 1.40 -12.45 3.84
N HIS A 491 1.51 -12.95 5.07
CA HIS A 491 2.52 -12.53 6.02
C HIS A 491 3.95 -12.77 5.49
N LYS A 492 4.19 -13.91 4.82
CA LYS A 492 5.50 -14.20 4.21
C LYS A 492 5.83 -13.26 3.04
N ILE A 493 4.83 -12.89 2.22
CA ILE A 493 5.01 -11.89 1.16
C ILE A 493 5.33 -10.52 1.77
N ASP A 494 4.56 -10.09 2.77
CA ASP A 494 4.75 -8.78 3.41
C ASP A 494 6.15 -8.65 4.02
N ARG A 495 6.69 -9.74 4.57
CA ARG A 495 8.04 -9.82 5.15
C ARG A 495 9.17 -10.13 4.17
N SER A 496 8.88 -10.20 2.87
CA SER A 496 9.91 -10.37 1.85
C SER A 496 10.33 -9.03 1.26
N LYS A 497 11.62 -8.80 1.01
CA LYS A 497 12.08 -7.53 0.39
C LYS A 497 11.56 -7.42 -1.05
N ILE A 498 11.73 -8.48 -1.84
CA ILE A 498 11.28 -8.60 -3.22
C ILE A 498 10.32 -9.79 -3.34
N VAL A 499 9.31 -9.66 -4.21
CA VAL A 499 8.34 -10.72 -4.48
C VAL A 499 8.44 -11.10 -5.95
N LEU A 500 8.92 -12.31 -6.22
CA LEU A 500 8.98 -12.87 -7.57
C LEU A 500 7.69 -13.65 -7.83
N PHE A 501 6.93 -13.28 -8.86
CA PHE A 501 5.83 -14.12 -9.36
C PHE A 501 6.18 -14.72 -10.72
N VAL A 502 6.14 -16.05 -10.80
CA VAL A 502 6.29 -16.79 -12.06
C VAL A 502 4.94 -17.37 -12.49
N ILE A 503 4.52 -16.99 -13.69
CA ILE A 503 3.26 -17.38 -14.35
C ILE A 503 3.63 -18.16 -15.62
N PRO A 504 3.78 -19.48 -15.53
CA PRO A 504 4.20 -20.31 -16.66
C PRO A 504 3.06 -20.56 -17.65
N ASN A 505 3.40 -21.09 -18.81
CA ASN A 505 2.44 -21.46 -19.86
C ASN A 505 1.74 -22.82 -19.64
N ASP A 506 2.12 -23.58 -18.61
CA ASP A 506 1.58 -24.90 -18.28
C ASP A 506 0.51 -24.87 -17.17
N THR A 507 0.12 -23.68 -16.70
CA THR A 507 -0.91 -23.49 -15.67
C THR A 507 -1.83 -22.32 -16.01
N ARG A 508 -3.07 -22.33 -15.50
CA ARG A 508 -3.97 -21.17 -15.64
C ARG A 508 -3.48 -19.95 -14.84
N SER A 509 -2.85 -20.19 -13.69
CA SER A 509 -2.19 -19.20 -12.81
C SER A 509 -3.08 -18.04 -12.35
N LEU A 510 -4.41 -18.23 -12.31
CA LEU A 510 -5.36 -17.16 -12.01
C LEU A 510 -5.13 -16.54 -10.61
N THR A 511 -5.06 -17.37 -9.56
CA THR A 511 -4.78 -16.88 -8.20
C THR A 511 -3.46 -16.12 -8.12
N THR A 512 -2.39 -16.66 -8.71
CA THR A 512 -1.08 -15.99 -8.76
C THR A 512 -1.17 -14.62 -9.43
N MET A 513 -1.88 -14.52 -10.55
CA MET A 513 -2.06 -13.25 -11.25
C MET A 513 -2.86 -12.23 -10.43
N ILE A 514 -3.91 -12.66 -9.71
CA ILE A 514 -4.70 -11.81 -8.80
C ILE A 514 -3.82 -11.28 -7.67
N VAL A 515 -3.04 -12.16 -7.03
CA VAL A 515 -2.12 -11.79 -5.94
C VAL A 515 -1.03 -10.85 -6.44
N ALA A 516 -0.45 -11.12 -7.62
CA ALA A 516 0.52 -10.22 -8.24
C ALA A 516 -0.07 -8.82 -8.49
N ALA A 517 -1.27 -8.74 -9.08
CA ALA A 517 -1.95 -7.47 -9.32
C ALA A 517 -2.19 -6.69 -8.01
N HIS A 518 -2.58 -7.39 -6.93
CA HIS A 518 -2.75 -6.78 -5.60
C HIS A 518 -1.44 -6.20 -5.06
N TYR A 519 -0.33 -6.92 -5.12
CA TYR A 519 0.93 -6.44 -4.58
C TYR A 519 1.59 -5.37 -5.45
N ILE A 520 1.36 -5.37 -6.76
CA ILE A 520 1.72 -4.24 -7.64
C ILE A 520 0.93 -2.99 -7.24
N GLY A 521 -0.39 -3.13 -7.02
CA GLY A 521 -1.24 -2.02 -6.59
C GLY A 521 -0.89 -1.47 -5.20
N SER A 522 -0.58 -2.37 -4.26
CA SER A 522 -0.17 -2.03 -2.88
C SER A 522 1.22 -1.42 -2.79
N GLY A 523 1.98 -1.52 -3.88
CA GLY A 523 3.31 -0.98 -3.94
C GLY A 523 4.40 -1.83 -3.28
N LYS A 524 4.35 -3.14 -3.48
CA LYS A 524 5.45 -4.04 -3.15
C LYS A 524 6.48 -4.05 -4.28
N ASP A 525 7.75 -4.32 -3.95
CA ASP A 525 8.77 -4.55 -4.97
C ASP A 525 8.56 -5.93 -5.62
N VAL A 526 7.93 -5.92 -6.79
CA VAL A 526 7.55 -7.12 -7.54
C VAL A 526 8.49 -7.30 -8.73
N VAL A 527 8.78 -8.55 -9.05
CA VAL A 527 9.37 -8.99 -10.34
C VAL A 527 8.47 -10.07 -10.93
N LEU A 528 8.20 -9.99 -12.23
CA LEU A 528 7.30 -10.92 -12.91
C LEU A 528 8.03 -11.73 -13.98
N SER A 529 7.71 -13.02 -14.07
CA SER A 529 7.93 -13.84 -15.26
C SER A 529 6.57 -14.28 -15.80
N ILE A 530 6.19 -13.88 -17.01
CA ILE A 530 4.87 -14.20 -17.59
C ILE A 530 5.03 -14.85 -18.95
N GLU A 531 4.65 -16.11 -19.05
CA GLU A 531 4.54 -16.82 -20.31
C GLU A 531 3.08 -16.90 -20.76
N GLN A 532 2.83 -16.74 -22.07
CA GLN A 532 1.50 -16.93 -22.65
C GLN A 532 1.16 -18.41 -22.78
N LEU A 533 -0.09 -18.79 -22.52
CA LEU A 533 -0.60 -20.12 -22.88
C LEU A 533 -0.52 -20.29 -24.40
N ASN A 534 -0.23 -21.51 -24.84
CA ASN A 534 -0.23 -21.83 -26.26
C ASN A 534 -1.62 -21.56 -26.87
N CYS A 535 -1.68 -20.92 -28.05
CA CYS A 535 -2.93 -20.62 -28.73
C CYS A 535 -3.61 -21.86 -29.32
N GLU A 536 -2.87 -22.95 -29.53
CA GLU A 536 -3.35 -24.20 -30.10
C GLU A 536 -2.97 -25.38 -29.21
N GLY A 537 -3.92 -26.31 -28.99
CA GLY A 537 -3.67 -27.55 -28.25
C GLY A 537 -3.14 -27.35 -26.83
N CYS A 538 -3.45 -26.23 -26.17
CA CYS A 538 -2.96 -25.95 -24.83
C CYS A 538 -3.47 -27.00 -23.83
N MET A 539 -2.52 -27.64 -23.14
CA MET A 539 -2.78 -28.59 -22.07
C MET A 539 -2.32 -27.98 -20.75
N VAL A 540 -3.19 -27.95 -19.75
CA VAL A 540 -2.85 -27.58 -18.37
C VAL A 540 -3.14 -28.77 -17.48
N ALA A 541 -2.11 -29.34 -16.85
CA ALA A 541 -2.24 -30.55 -16.04
C ALA A 541 -3.03 -31.67 -16.76
N ASP A 542 -2.66 -31.99 -18.00
CA ASP A 542 -3.32 -33.00 -18.86
C ASP A 542 -4.78 -32.69 -19.22
N GLU A 543 -5.23 -31.45 -19.02
CA GLU A 543 -6.55 -30.99 -19.39
C GLU A 543 -6.50 -30.08 -20.63
N PRO A 544 -7.23 -30.39 -21.71
CA PRO A 544 -7.27 -29.53 -22.88
C PRO A 544 -8.10 -28.28 -22.58
N LEU A 545 -7.52 -27.10 -22.84
CA LEU A 545 -8.25 -25.84 -22.72
C LEU A 545 -9.01 -25.54 -24.00
N THR A 546 -10.22 -24.99 -23.84
CA THR A 546 -10.99 -24.46 -24.96
C THR A 546 -10.33 -23.21 -25.54
N LYS A 547 -10.63 -22.88 -26.80
CA LYS A 547 -10.11 -21.65 -27.44
C LYS A 547 -10.54 -20.38 -26.70
N ASN A 548 -11.74 -20.33 -26.12
CA ASN A 548 -12.17 -19.16 -25.35
C ASN A 548 -11.48 -19.10 -23.98
N ALA A 549 -11.28 -20.24 -23.30
CA ALA A 549 -10.50 -20.28 -22.06
C ALA A 549 -9.08 -19.73 -22.27
N ILE A 550 -8.39 -20.20 -23.31
CA ILE A 550 -7.04 -19.72 -23.66
C ILE A 550 -7.05 -18.20 -23.84
N LYS A 551 -8.01 -17.67 -24.62
CA LYS A 551 -8.15 -16.22 -24.82
C LYS A 551 -8.39 -15.48 -23.50
N ASP A 552 -9.26 -15.97 -22.63
CA ASP A 552 -9.56 -15.33 -21.34
C ASP A 552 -8.36 -15.30 -20.40
N TYR A 553 -7.61 -16.39 -20.28
CA TYR A 553 -6.42 -16.45 -19.42
C TYR A 553 -5.23 -15.68 -20.01
N ASN A 554 -5.05 -15.67 -21.34
CA ASN A 554 -4.02 -14.86 -21.98
C ASN A 554 -4.36 -13.36 -21.95
N ARG A 555 -5.64 -13.00 -22.03
CA ARG A 555 -6.08 -11.62 -21.81
C ARG A 555 -5.75 -11.12 -20.40
N ALA A 556 -5.88 -11.97 -19.38
CA ALA A 556 -5.45 -11.64 -18.02
C ALA A 556 -3.92 -11.49 -17.90
N ARG A 557 -3.14 -12.35 -18.56
CA ARG A 557 -1.67 -12.21 -18.63
C ARG A 557 -1.25 -10.91 -19.29
N ALA A 558 -1.88 -10.56 -20.41
CA ALA A 558 -1.63 -9.31 -21.13
C ALA A 558 -1.99 -8.10 -20.26
N TYR A 559 -3.13 -8.14 -19.56
CA TYR A 559 -3.51 -7.09 -18.62
C TYR A 559 -2.49 -6.92 -17.48
N LEU A 560 -2.06 -8.02 -16.85
CA LEU A 560 -1.08 -7.96 -15.77
C LEU A 560 0.25 -7.36 -16.23
N ARG A 561 0.70 -7.73 -17.45
CA ARG A 561 1.90 -7.15 -18.07
C ARG A 561 1.74 -5.65 -18.29
N ASP A 562 0.64 -5.21 -18.86
CA ASP A 562 0.37 -3.78 -19.09
C ASP A 562 0.31 -2.97 -17.78
N VAL A 563 -0.32 -3.50 -16.72
CA VAL A 563 -0.32 -2.88 -15.40
C VAL A 563 1.09 -2.80 -14.80
N ALA A 564 1.88 -3.87 -14.95
CA ALA A 564 3.26 -3.91 -14.48
C ALA A 564 4.15 -2.89 -15.21
N GLU A 565 4.06 -2.81 -16.54
CA GLU A 565 4.82 -1.86 -17.36
C GLU A 565 4.49 -0.41 -16.99
N ARG A 566 3.20 -0.07 -16.83
CA ARG A 566 2.76 1.25 -16.37
C ARG A 566 3.26 1.62 -14.97
N ARG A 567 3.52 0.62 -14.12
CA ARG A 567 4.07 0.79 -12.76
C ARG A 567 5.59 0.59 -12.69
N HIS A 568 6.27 0.46 -13.83
CA HIS A 568 7.70 0.19 -13.91
C HIS A 568 8.15 -1.06 -13.15
N VAL A 569 7.28 -2.08 -13.08
CA VAL A 569 7.59 -3.40 -12.54
C VAL A 569 8.27 -4.23 -13.63
N PRO A 570 9.46 -4.82 -13.38
CA PRO A 570 10.14 -5.66 -14.36
C PRO A 570 9.33 -6.91 -14.72
N VAL A 571 9.14 -7.14 -16.02
CA VAL A 571 8.46 -8.31 -16.57
C VAL A 571 9.37 -9.03 -17.55
N PHE A 572 9.51 -10.34 -17.38
CA PHE A 572 10.34 -11.20 -18.22
C PHE A 572 9.51 -12.34 -18.80
N ASP A 573 10.02 -12.95 -19.86
CA ASP A 573 9.39 -14.10 -20.52
C ASP A 573 10.02 -15.44 -20.09
N SER A 574 10.93 -15.43 -19.13
CA SER A 574 11.51 -16.65 -18.54
C SER A 574 11.84 -16.48 -17.05
N PRO A 575 11.71 -17.57 -16.25
CA PRO A 575 12.05 -17.52 -14.83
C PRO A 575 13.54 -17.18 -14.59
N ASP A 576 14.44 -17.64 -15.46
CA ASP A 576 15.89 -17.38 -15.33
C ASP A 576 16.20 -15.88 -15.38
N ALA A 577 15.70 -15.17 -16.39
CA ALA A 577 15.89 -13.73 -16.52
C ALA A 577 15.27 -12.97 -15.33
N ALA A 578 14.11 -13.41 -14.85
CA ALA A 578 13.46 -12.82 -13.69
C ALA A 578 14.27 -13.00 -12.40
N VAL A 579 14.81 -14.19 -12.14
CA VAL A 579 15.68 -14.46 -10.97
C VAL A 579 16.96 -13.63 -11.03
N ASN A 580 17.58 -13.52 -12.21
CA ASN A 580 18.77 -12.67 -12.40
C ASN A 580 18.48 -11.17 -12.14
N CYS A 581 17.28 -10.69 -12.50
CA CYS A 581 16.84 -9.35 -12.14
C CYS A 581 16.70 -9.16 -10.63
N VAL A 582 16.13 -10.15 -9.92
CA VAL A 582 16.03 -10.15 -8.45
C VAL A 582 17.41 -10.04 -7.81
N LEU A 583 18.37 -10.86 -8.25
CA LEU A 583 19.76 -10.81 -7.76
C LEU A 583 20.41 -9.44 -7.98
N SER A 584 20.19 -8.85 -9.16
CA SER A 584 20.69 -7.52 -9.49
C SER A 584 20.10 -6.43 -8.58
N LYS A 585 18.78 -6.48 -8.32
CA LYS A 585 18.09 -5.56 -7.41
C LYS A 585 18.60 -5.66 -5.97
N LEU A 586 18.83 -6.86 -5.48
CA LEU A 586 19.36 -7.08 -4.13
C LEU A 586 20.79 -6.54 -3.99
N SER A 587 21.64 -6.75 -5.00
CA SER A 587 23.04 -6.29 -5.01
C SER A 587 23.16 -4.75 -4.96
N ILE A 588 22.29 -4.03 -5.69
CA ILE A 588 22.24 -2.55 -5.67
C ILE A 588 21.90 -2.03 -4.27
N THR A 589 21.02 -2.75 -3.55
CA THR A 589 20.57 -2.36 -2.21
C THR A 589 21.72 -2.49 -1.19
N THR A 590 22.55 -3.53 -1.28
CA THR A 590 23.72 -3.72 -0.41
C THR A 590 24.76 -2.62 -0.62
N THR A 591 25.07 -2.29 -1.87
CA THR A 591 26.11 -1.28 -2.22
C THR A 591 25.75 0.14 -1.76
N THR A 592 24.46 0.49 -1.78
CA THR A 592 23.98 1.82 -1.33
C THR A 592 24.04 1.96 0.20
N THR A 593 23.94 0.85 0.94
CA THR A 593 23.98 0.85 2.40
C THR A 593 25.42 1.01 2.91
N ASP A 594 26.40 0.41 2.24
CA ASP A 594 27.82 0.51 2.60
C ASP A 594 28.43 1.91 2.35
N LEU A 595 27.96 2.65 1.33
CA LEU A 595 28.43 4.02 1.08
C LEU A 595 27.94 5.03 2.13
N SER A 596 26.84 4.73 2.83
CA SER A 596 26.26 5.60 3.87
C SER A 596 26.88 5.42 5.26
N THR A 597 27.64 4.34 5.48
CA THR A 597 28.32 4.07 6.75
C THR A 597 29.76 4.56 6.79
N THR A 598 30.38 4.87 5.65
CA THR A 598 31.77 5.37 5.60
C THR A 598 31.95 6.89 5.76
N GLU A 599 30.88 7.69 5.81
CA GLU A 599 30.98 9.16 5.98
C GLU A 599 30.89 9.65 7.43
N ASN A 600 30.61 8.79 8.42
CA ASN A 600 30.48 9.20 9.83
C ASN A 600 31.72 8.97 10.72
N ASP A 601 32.81 8.41 10.18
CA ASP A 601 34.06 8.18 10.94
C ASP A 601 35.16 9.20 10.66
N ARG A 602 34.79 10.40 10.19
CA ARG A 602 35.70 11.55 10.17
C ARG A 602 35.00 12.82 10.62
N TYR A 603 34.76 12.96 11.91
CA TYR A 603 34.86 14.23 12.64
C TYR A 603 35.14 13.98 14.12
#